data_AF-A0A2D4H5V4-F1
#
_entry.id   AF-A0A2D4H5V4-F1
#
_cell.length_a   1.000
_cell.length_b   1.000
_cell.length_c   1.000
_cell.angle_alpha   90.00
_cell.angle_beta   90.00
_cell.angle_gamma   90.00
#
_symmetry.space_group_name_H-M   'P 1'
#
loop_
_entity.id
_entity.type
_entity.pdbx_description
1 polymer ?
#
loop_
_entity_poly.entity_id
_entity_poly.type
_entity_poly.pdbx_seq_one_letter_code
_entity_poly.pdbx_strand_id
1 'polypeptide(L)'
;GIGKTITAKKIIFDWASQLLYQDKFNYVFYICCRKMNVHAESEKTSIAEIISEEWLKYHESKNVIRNMLKNEEKILFIIDGFDELRYSFDQPENDFCIDPWQKEPVRILLSSLFRKKIFPKSSLIITT
;
A
#
# COMPACT_ATOMS: atom_id res chain seq x y z
N GLY A 1 -23.40 2.76 4.37
CA GLY A 1 -22.66 1.80 3.53
C GLY A 1 -23.22 1.82 2.12
N ILE A 2 -22.55 2.49 1.20
CA ILE A 2 -22.94 2.56 -0.23
C ILE A 2 -22.19 1.53 -1.10
N GLY A 3 -21.45 0.60 -0.48
CA GLY A 3 -20.73 -0.47 -1.18
C GLY A 3 -19.24 -0.23 -1.47
N LYS A 4 -18.63 0.87 -1.01
CA LYS A 4 -17.21 1.21 -1.27
C LYS A 4 -16.22 0.06 -1.02
N THR A 5 -16.24 -0.55 0.17
CA THR A 5 -15.39 -1.72 0.48
C THR A 5 -15.67 -2.93 -0.41
N ILE A 6 -16.94 -3.15 -0.79
CA ILE A 6 -17.31 -4.25 -1.70
C ILE A 6 -16.72 -3.96 -3.09
N THR A 7 -16.83 -2.72 -3.57
CA THR A 7 -16.22 -2.28 -4.84
C THR A 7 -14.70 -2.41 -4.81
N ALA A 8 -14.03 -1.96 -3.74
CA ALA A 8 -12.58 -2.08 -3.58
C ALA A 8 -12.12 -3.55 -3.67
N LYS A 9 -12.79 -4.45 -2.95
CA LYS A 9 -12.51 -5.90 -3.02
C LYS A 9 -12.82 -6.49 -4.39
N LYS A 10 -13.88 -6.04 -5.05
CA LYS A 10 -14.26 -6.49 -6.39
C LYS A 10 -13.21 -6.09 -7.43
N ILE A 11 -12.63 -4.89 -7.35
CA ILE A 11 -11.52 -4.47 -8.24
C ILE A 11 -10.33 -5.44 -8.13
N ILE A 12 -9.95 -5.82 -6.91
CA ILE A 12 -8.84 -6.76 -6.70
C ILE A 12 -9.19 -8.15 -7.20
N PHE A 13 -10.40 -8.61 -6.91
CA PHE A 13 -10.88 -9.90 -7.40
C PHE A 13 -10.88 -9.97 -8.94
N ASP A 14 -11.38 -8.93 -9.61
CA ASP A 14 -11.43 -8.86 -11.07
C ASP A 14 -10.04 -8.71 -11.68
N TRP A 15 -9.14 -7.96 -11.02
CA TRP A 15 -7.74 -7.93 -11.42
C TRP A 15 -7.07 -9.30 -11.25
N ALA A 16 -7.25 -9.98 -10.13
CA ALA A 16 -6.69 -11.33 -9.95
C ALA A 16 -7.26 -12.34 -10.96
N SER A 17 -8.54 -12.17 -11.34
CA SER A 17 -9.25 -13.00 -12.33
C SER A 17 -8.96 -12.64 -13.79
N GLN A 18 -8.02 -11.72 -14.05
CA GLN A 18 -7.66 -11.27 -15.41
C GLN A 18 -8.80 -10.53 -16.15
N LEU A 19 -9.78 -9.99 -15.42
CA LEU A 19 -10.96 -9.31 -15.98
C LEU A 19 -10.83 -7.79 -16.00
N LEU A 20 -9.88 -7.24 -15.26
CA LEU A 20 -9.72 -5.79 -15.09
C LEU A 20 -8.24 -5.39 -15.01
N TYR A 21 -7.85 -4.35 -15.73
CA TYR A 21 -6.55 -3.66 -15.66
C TYR A 21 -5.27 -4.50 -15.91
N GLN A 22 -5.35 -5.63 -16.62
CA GLN A 22 -4.17 -6.48 -16.87
C GLN A 22 -3.10 -5.83 -17.75
N ASP A 23 -3.50 -4.95 -18.65
CA ASP A 23 -2.61 -4.16 -19.50
C ASP A 23 -1.90 -3.03 -18.72
N LYS A 24 -2.46 -2.65 -17.57
CA LYS A 24 -2.04 -1.47 -16.79
C LYS A 24 -1.20 -1.81 -15.58
N PHE A 25 -1.60 -2.82 -14.79
CA PHE A 25 -0.95 -3.10 -13.51
C PHE A 25 -0.49 -4.55 -13.40
N ASN A 26 0.79 -4.73 -13.09
CA ASN A 26 1.39 -6.03 -12.79
C ASN A 26 1.18 -6.41 -11.32
N TYR A 27 0.93 -5.43 -10.46
CA TYR A 27 0.74 -5.63 -9.03
C TYR A 27 -0.38 -4.75 -8.50
N VAL A 28 -1.32 -5.35 -7.77
CA VAL A 28 -2.38 -4.65 -7.05
C VAL A 28 -2.36 -5.04 -5.59
N PHE A 29 -2.30 -4.04 -4.72
CA PHE A 29 -2.23 -4.21 -3.28
C PHE A 29 -3.47 -3.66 -2.59
N TYR A 30 -4.01 -4.40 -1.63
CA TYR A 30 -5.09 -3.94 -0.76
C TYR A 30 -4.53 -3.47 0.59
N ILE A 31 -4.83 -2.25 0.99
CA ILE A 31 -4.49 -1.73 2.32
C ILE A 31 -5.80 -1.41 3.04
N CYS A 32 -6.09 -2.18 4.08
CA CYS A 32 -7.26 -1.94 4.94
C CYS A 32 -6.87 -0.98 6.07
N CYS A 33 -7.29 0.28 5.97
CA CYS A 33 -6.93 1.34 6.90
C CYS A 33 -7.30 1.01 8.35
N ARG A 34 -8.44 0.34 8.56
CA ARG A 34 -8.86 -0.13 9.89
C ARG A 34 -7.82 -1.03 10.56
N LYS A 35 -7.20 -1.94 9.80
CA LYS A 35 -6.12 -2.81 10.31
C LYS A 35 -4.85 -2.01 10.63
N MET A 36 -4.57 -1.00 9.82
CA MET A 36 -3.38 -0.14 9.94
C MET A 36 -3.43 0.83 11.14
N ASN A 37 -4.54 0.87 11.89
CA ASN A 37 -4.62 1.60 13.16
C ASN A 37 -3.93 0.86 14.32
N VAL A 38 -3.79 -0.46 14.23
CA VAL A 38 -3.21 -1.26 15.30
C VAL A 38 -1.71 -0.99 15.38
N HIS A 39 -1.23 -0.55 16.54
CA HIS A 39 0.18 -0.25 16.82
C HIS A 39 0.86 0.75 15.86
N ALA A 40 0.07 1.63 15.23
CA ALA A 40 0.52 2.49 14.14
C ALA A 40 1.68 3.45 14.49
N GLU A 41 1.84 3.76 15.77
CA GLU A 41 2.89 4.64 16.32
C GLU A 41 3.99 3.89 17.07
N SER A 42 3.67 2.73 17.68
CA SER A 42 4.56 2.02 18.60
C SER A 42 5.40 0.94 17.94
N GLU A 43 4.88 0.27 16.91
CA GLU A 43 5.57 -0.82 16.21
C GLU A 43 6.15 -0.34 14.88
N LYS A 44 7.41 -0.73 14.62
CA LYS A 44 8.08 -0.42 13.36
C LYS A 44 8.01 -1.62 12.42
N THR A 45 7.51 -1.38 11.22
CA THR A 45 7.49 -2.32 10.09
C THR A 45 7.97 -1.59 8.84
N SER A 46 7.89 -2.19 7.66
CA SER A 46 8.26 -1.56 6.39
C SER A 46 7.12 -1.66 5.39
N ILE A 47 7.09 -0.81 4.36
CA ILE A 47 6.08 -0.95 3.28
C ILE A 47 6.21 -2.32 2.62
N ALA A 48 7.43 -2.83 2.44
CA ALA A 48 7.71 -4.17 1.96
C ALA A 48 7.01 -5.24 2.79
N GLU A 49 7.07 -5.15 4.13
CA GLU A 49 6.39 -6.09 5.03
C GLU A 49 4.85 -5.91 4.94
N ILE A 50 4.32 -4.69 5.03
CA ILE A 50 2.87 -4.40 4.94
C ILE A 50 2.26 -4.98 3.67
N ILE A 51 2.87 -4.71 2.52
CA ILE A 51 2.30 -5.11 1.24
C ILE A 51 2.53 -6.59 0.96
N SER A 52 3.41 -7.24 1.72
CA SER A 52 3.79 -8.63 1.49
C SER A 52 3.35 -9.59 2.59
N GLU A 53 2.69 -9.13 3.67
CA GLU A 53 2.18 -9.98 4.78
C GLU A 53 1.40 -11.21 4.30
N GLU A 54 0.65 -11.10 3.20
CA GLU A 54 -0.17 -12.18 2.61
C GLU A 54 0.63 -13.16 1.69
N TRP A 55 1.89 -12.86 1.34
CA TRP A 55 2.66 -13.44 0.22
C TRP A 55 4.07 -13.90 0.65
N LEU A 56 4.60 -13.34 1.74
CA LEU A 56 6.00 -13.40 2.17
C LEU A 56 6.47 -14.73 2.80
N LYS A 57 5.71 -15.81 2.70
CA LYS A 57 6.23 -17.12 3.15
C LYS A 57 7.40 -17.65 2.28
N TYR A 58 7.77 -16.95 1.21
CA TYR A 58 8.78 -17.41 0.25
C TYR A 58 9.90 -16.37 0.01
N HIS A 59 11.14 -16.87 -0.13
CA HIS A 59 12.38 -16.10 -0.37
C HIS A 59 12.38 -15.21 -1.64
N GLU A 60 11.35 -15.29 -2.49
CA GLU A 60 11.23 -14.57 -3.76
C GLU A 60 10.87 -13.08 -3.62
N SER A 61 10.44 -12.66 -2.42
CA SER A 61 9.92 -11.31 -2.15
C SER A 61 10.90 -10.16 -2.43
N LYS A 62 12.20 -10.34 -2.17
CA LYS A 62 13.22 -9.30 -2.44
C LYS A 62 13.33 -9.00 -3.94
N ASN A 63 13.22 -10.01 -4.79
CA ASN A 63 13.31 -9.83 -6.25
C ASN A 63 12.03 -9.17 -6.79
N VAL A 64 10.87 -9.53 -6.24
CA VAL A 64 9.58 -8.91 -6.61
C VAL A 64 9.59 -7.41 -6.31
N ILE A 65 9.99 -6.99 -5.10
CA ILE A 65 10.01 -5.58 -4.73
C ILE A 65 11.08 -4.81 -5.53
N ARG A 66 12.24 -5.42 -5.83
CA ARG A 66 13.22 -4.82 -6.75
C ARG A 66 12.64 -4.60 -8.16
N ASN A 67 11.82 -5.51 -8.65
CA ASN A 67 11.14 -5.34 -9.95
C ASN A 67 10.05 -4.26 -9.89
N MET A 68 9.32 -4.17 -8.77
CA MET A 68 8.37 -3.10 -8.52
C MET A 68 9.02 -1.72 -8.59
N LEU A 69 10.18 -1.55 -7.95
CA LEU A 69 10.93 -0.28 -8.01
C LEU A 69 11.39 0.10 -9.42
N LYS A 70 11.55 -0.86 -10.34
CA LYS A 70 11.89 -0.58 -11.74
C LYS A 70 10.69 -0.14 -12.57
N ASN A 71 9.50 -0.63 -12.24
CA ASN A 71 8.26 -0.46 -13.01
C ASN A 71 7.13 0.04 -12.10
N GLU A 72 7.37 1.12 -11.38
CA GLU A 72 6.46 1.59 -10.34
C GLU A 72 5.09 2.01 -10.89
N GLU A 73 5.03 2.48 -12.14
CA GLU A 73 3.79 2.83 -12.85
C GLU A 73 2.88 1.62 -13.09
N LYS A 74 3.40 0.40 -12.96
CA LYS A 74 2.66 -0.86 -13.05
C LYS A 74 2.13 -1.33 -11.69
N ILE A 75 2.15 -0.49 -10.67
CA ILE A 75 1.66 -0.78 -9.32
C ILE A 75 0.40 0.04 -9.03
N LEU A 76 -0.62 -0.62 -8.47
CA LEU A 76 -1.81 0.02 -7.92
C LEU A 76 -1.97 -0.35 -6.44
N PHE A 77 -2.12 0.66 -5.59
CA PHE A 77 -2.57 0.46 -4.21
C PHE A 77 -4.04 0.87 -4.09
N ILE A 78 -4.84 -0.02 -3.50
CA ILE A 78 -6.23 0.24 -3.13
C ILE A 78 -6.26 0.46 -1.62
N ILE A 79 -6.50 1.70 -1.23
CA ILE A 79 -6.54 2.19 0.14
C ILE A 79 -8.00 2.22 0.57
N ASP A 80 -8.41 1.27 1.39
CA ASP A 80 -9.81 1.11 1.79
C ASP A 80 -10.08 1.66 3.20
N GLY A 81 -11.04 2.57 3.31
CA GLY A 81 -11.50 3.20 4.55
C GLY A 81 -10.54 4.26 5.08
N PHE A 82 -10.05 5.16 4.22
CA PHE A 82 -9.10 6.21 4.62
C PHE A 82 -9.64 7.11 5.74
N ASP A 83 -10.96 7.37 5.76
CA ASP A 83 -11.68 8.08 6.82
C ASP A 83 -11.68 7.34 8.17
N GLU A 84 -11.31 6.06 8.20
CA GLU A 84 -11.20 5.25 9.41
C GLU A 84 -9.82 5.35 10.10
N LEU A 85 -8.84 6.04 9.51
CA LEU A 85 -7.51 6.23 10.09
C LEU A 85 -7.58 7.15 11.31
N ARG A 86 -6.93 6.75 12.41
CA ARG A 86 -7.02 7.42 13.72
C ARG A 86 -5.82 8.29 14.08
N TYR A 87 -4.97 8.62 13.11
CA TYR A 87 -3.77 9.42 13.30
C TYR A 87 -3.62 10.47 12.18
N SER A 88 -2.96 11.59 12.51
CA SER A 88 -2.68 12.65 11.53
C SER A 88 -1.48 12.30 10.65
N PHE A 89 -1.51 12.71 9.39
CA PHE A 89 -0.41 12.61 8.44
C PHE A 89 0.50 13.86 8.40
N ASP A 90 0.31 14.79 9.32
CA ASP A 90 1.09 16.01 9.41
C ASP A 90 2.46 15.70 10.02
N GLN A 91 3.49 15.66 9.17
CA GLN A 91 4.87 15.48 9.58
C GLN A 91 5.80 16.32 8.68
N PRO A 92 6.94 16.78 9.22
CA PRO A 92 8.01 17.42 8.45
C PRO A 92 8.43 16.61 7.22
N GLU A 93 8.87 17.29 6.16
CA GLU A 93 9.28 16.61 4.92
C GLU A 93 10.49 15.68 5.11
N ASN A 94 11.34 15.97 6.09
CA ASN A 94 12.50 15.14 6.42
C ASN A 94 12.13 13.84 7.15
N ASP A 95 10.89 13.68 7.60
CA ASP A 95 10.44 12.51 8.35
C ASP A 95 9.81 11.45 7.44
N PHE A 96 9.72 11.71 6.13
CA PHE A 96 9.22 10.70 5.19
C PHE A 96 10.23 9.58 4.95
N CYS A 97 9.71 8.37 4.91
CA CYS A 97 10.45 7.20 4.47
C CYS A 97 10.49 7.16 2.93
N ILE A 98 11.66 6.87 2.37
CA ILE A 98 11.86 6.70 0.91
C ILE A 98 12.21 5.27 0.53
N ASP A 99 12.69 4.48 1.48
CA ASP A 99 13.12 3.10 1.28
C ASP A 99 11.99 2.13 1.66
N PRO A 100 11.44 1.33 0.72
CA PRO A 100 10.39 0.36 1.01
C PRO A 100 10.73 -0.68 2.09
N TRP A 101 12.02 -0.93 2.36
CA TRP A 101 12.49 -1.89 3.37
C TRP A 101 12.86 -1.24 4.71
N GLN A 102 12.96 0.09 4.78
CA GLN A 102 13.26 0.78 6.03
C GLN A 102 12.11 0.62 7.01
N LYS A 103 12.47 0.26 8.26
CA LYS A 103 11.48 0.05 9.31
C LYS A 103 11.09 1.35 9.99
N GLU A 104 9.83 1.75 9.87
CA GLU A 104 9.24 2.92 10.50
C GLU A 104 7.83 2.65 11.04
N PRO A 105 7.29 3.52 11.89
CA PRO A 105 5.88 3.43 12.30
C PRO A 105 4.94 3.43 11.09
N VAL A 106 3.85 2.65 11.15
CA VAL A 106 2.86 2.52 10.07
C VAL A 106 2.35 3.89 9.60
N ARG A 107 2.16 4.82 10.53
CA ARG A 107 1.81 6.22 10.23
C ARG A 107 2.78 6.87 9.25
N ILE A 108 4.10 6.75 9.49
CA ILE A 108 5.15 7.32 8.64
C ILE A 108 5.10 6.66 7.26
N LEU A 109 4.98 5.33 7.21
CA LEU A 109 4.97 4.55 5.96
C LEU A 109 3.78 4.92 5.08
N LEU A 110 2.57 4.95 5.62
CA LEU A 110 1.38 5.34 4.88
C LEU A 110 1.41 6.81 4.47
N SER A 111 1.88 7.71 5.34
CA SER A 111 2.11 9.12 4.97
C SER A 111 3.04 9.22 3.76
N SER A 112 4.14 8.47 3.79
CA SER A 112 5.16 8.46 2.73
C SER A 112 4.61 7.88 1.42
N LEU A 113 3.76 6.85 1.49
CA LEU A 113 3.07 6.30 0.31
C LEU A 113 2.07 7.30 -0.29
N PHE A 114 1.23 7.92 0.54
CA PHE A 114 0.23 8.90 0.07
C PHE A 114 0.88 10.15 -0.50
N ARG A 115 2.02 10.58 0.08
CA ARG A 115 2.84 11.69 -0.41
C ARG A 115 3.78 11.30 -1.56
N LYS A 116 3.66 10.08 -2.09
CA LYS A 116 4.46 9.58 -3.22
C LYS A 116 5.97 9.63 -2.99
N LYS A 117 6.41 9.52 -1.73
CA LYS A 117 7.81 9.38 -1.35
C LYS A 117 8.29 7.94 -1.52
N ILE A 118 7.39 6.97 -1.32
CA ILE A 118 7.59 5.55 -1.66
C ILE A 118 6.76 5.23 -2.91
N PHE A 119 7.36 4.55 -3.89
CA PHE A 119 6.77 4.26 -5.21
C PHE A 119 6.14 5.51 -5.87
N PRO A 120 6.92 6.56 -6.14
CA PRO A 120 6.43 7.83 -6.66
C PRO A 120 5.54 7.73 -7.90
N LYS A 121 5.76 6.75 -8.78
CA LYS A 121 4.97 6.62 -10.03
C LYS A 121 3.77 5.68 -9.92
N SER A 122 3.53 5.06 -8.77
CA SER A 122 2.39 4.15 -8.55
C SER A 122 1.04 4.85 -8.72
N SER A 123 -0.03 4.07 -8.86
CA SER A 123 -1.42 4.54 -8.80
C SER A 123 -2.05 4.27 -7.44
N LEU A 124 -2.97 5.14 -7.00
CA LEU A 124 -3.77 4.95 -5.78
C LEU A 124 -5.25 5.01 -6.13
N ILE A 125 -6.05 4.09 -5.59
CA ILE A 125 -7.50 4.23 -5.44
C ILE A 125 -7.78 4.35 -3.95
N ILE A 126 -8.45 5.42 -3.54
CA ILE A 126 -8.74 5.68 -2.13
C ILE A 126 -10.25 5.66 -1.93
N THR A 127 -10.73 4.88 -0.97
CA THR A 127 -12.10 4.97 -0.47
C THR A 127 -12.11 5.73 0.86
N THR A 128 -13.10 6.59 1.02
CA THR A 128 -13.42 7.32 2.26
C THR A 128 -14.84 6.94 2.69
#